data_AF-A0A6A6EV82-F1
#
_entry.id   AF-A0A6A6EV82-F1
#
_cell.length_a   1.000
_cell.length_b   1.000
_cell.length_c   1.000
_cell.angle_alpha   90.00
_cell.angle_beta   90.00
_cell.angle_gamma   90.00
#
_symmetry.space_group_name_H-M   'P 1'
#
loop_
_entity.id
_entity.type
_entity.pdbx_description
1 polymer ?
#
loop_
_entity_poly.entity_id
_entity_poly.type
_entity_poly.pdbx_seq_one_letter_code
_entity_poly.pdbx_strand_id
1 'polypeptide(L)'
;MSASADTYGDQTEWEKPGHENYFCACFMLLAPSEVLFNYYLYVLAGGDALKNAAYPEQDLLIWVHRENGQMPWRRIPIEWSANDGEMNDEIEGGVKSLHVKAWEGAMQTKEVGNAANEKTRKMWRELIKEMEEYYRLGSLT
;
A
#
# COMPACT_ATOMS: atom_id res chain seq x y z
N MET A 1 -11.46 -4.33 9.36
CA MET A 1 -10.39 -3.58 8.66
C MET A 1 -10.83 -3.36 7.22
N SER A 2 -10.42 -2.27 6.61
CA SER A 2 -10.50 -2.08 5.16
C SER A 2 -9.13 -1.74 4.62
N ALA A 3 -8.81 -2.17 3.40
CA ALA A 3 -7.51 -1.91 2.77
C ALA A 3 -7.69 -1.70 1.26
N SER A 4 -6.74 -1.05 0.61
CA SER A 4 -6.66 -1.05 -0.85
C SER A 4 -6.26 -2.43 -1.35
N ALA A 5 -6.54 -2.71 -2.63
CA ALA A 5 -6.02 -3.90 -3.29
C ALA A 5 -4.67 -3.60 -3.96
N ASP A 6 -3.84 -4.62 -4.18
CA ASP A 6 -2.67 -4.53 -5.08
C ASP A 6 -2.95 -5.37 -6.34
N THR A 7 -2.53 -4.85 -7.49
CA THR A 7 -2.68 -5.49 -8.79
C THR A 7 -1.38 -6.13 -9.28
N TYR A 8 -0.24 -5.95 -8.61
CA TYR A 8 1.07 -6.37 -9.17
C TYR A 8 1.87 -7.36 -8.30
N GLY A 9 1.25 -8.05 -7.34
CA GLY A 9 1.93 -8.99 -6.45
C GLY A 9 1.53 -10.45 -6.62
N ASP A 10 2.27 -11.24 -7.40
CA ASP A 10 2.41 -12.68 -7.12
C ASP A 10 3.46 -12.81 -6.00
N GLN A 11 3.03 -12.85 -4.75
CA GLN A 11 3.95 -12.64 -3.61
C GLN A 11 3.85 -13.71 -2.52
N THR A 12 2.77 -14.49 -2.43
CA THR A 12 2.67 -15.54 -1.41
C THR A 12 2.00 -16.81 -1.94
N GLU A 13 2.43 -17.97 -1.45
CA GLU A 13 1.87 -19.28 -1.82
C GLU A 13 0.46 -19.53 -1.21
N TRP A 14 0.00 -18.64 -0.33
CA TRP A 14 -1.20 -18.80 0.49
C TRP A 14 -2.40 -18.00 -0.01
N GLU A 15 -2.20 -17.09 -0.96
CA GLU A 15 -3.29 -16.37 -1.62
C GLU A 15 -3.53 -16.87 -3.03
N LYS A 16 -4.79 -16.86 -3.46
CA LYS A 16 -5.14 -17.21 -4.83
C LYS A 16 -4.61 -16.12 -5.76
N PRO A 17 -3.98 -16.47 -6.89
CA PRO A 17 -3.67 -15.51 -7.93
C PRO A 17 -4.96 -14.81 -8.40
N GLY A 18 -5.02 -13.49 -8.29
CA GLY A 18 -6.20 -12.71 -8.68
C GLY A 18 -6.27 -11.34 -8.00
N HIS A 19 -6.32 -10.29 -8.81
CA HIS A 19 -6.11 -8.90 -8.39
C HIS A 19 -7.26 -8.28 -7.59
N GLU A 20 -8.45 -8.88 -7.60
CA GLU A 20 -9.65 -8.20 -7.06
C GLU A 20 -9.66 -8.16 -5.52
N ASN A 21 -9.02 -9.13 -4.86
CA ASN A 21 -9.06 -9.35 -3.40
C ASN A 21 -7.68 -9.56 -2.77
N TYR A 22 -6.61 -9.03 -3.37
CA TYR A 22 -5.28 -9.08 -2.77
C TYR A 22 -5.09 -7.90 -1.81
N PHE A 23 -4.76 -8.16 -0.54
CA PHE A 23 -4.61 -7.11 0.48
C PHE A 23 -3.33 -6.27 0.26
N CYS A 24 -3.44 -4.93 0.14
CA CYS A 24 -2.30 -3.99 0.10
C CYS A 24 -2.17 -3.29 1.47
N ALA A 25 -1.00 -3.38 2.11
CA ALA A 25 -0.69 -2.61 3.32
C ALA A 25 -0.44 -1.10 3.05
N CYS A 26 -0.61 -0.70 1.80
CA CYS A 26 -0.30 0.60 1.22
C CYS A 26 -1.21 1.73 1.72
N PHE A 27 -2.50 1.41 1.90
CA PHE A 27 -3.51 2.33 2.37
C PHE A 27 -4.61 1.51 3.06
N MET A 28 -4.83 1.77 4.34
CA MET A 28 -5.69 0.97 5.19
C MET A 28 -6.51 1.84 6.13
N LEU A 29 -7.70 1.35 6.47
CA LEU A 29 -8.55 1.88 7.52
C LEU A 29 -8.76 0.80 8.58
N LEU A 30 -8.29 1.11 9.79
CA LEU A 30 -8.42 0.25 10.95
C LEU A 30 -8.92 1.05 12.16
N ALA A 31 -9.75 0.42 12.97
CA ALA A 31 -10.12 0.94 14.28
C ALA A 31 -9.03 0.52 15.27
N PRO A 32 -8.44 1.45 16.06
CA PRO A 32 -7.48 1.09 17.09
C PRO A 32 -8.05 0.03 18.04
N SER A 33 -7.30 -1.04 18.27
CA SER A 33 -7.71 -2.14 19.14
C SER A 33 -6.48 -2.83 19.73
N GLU A 34 -6.34 -2.76 21.05
CA GLU A 34 -5.26 -3.43 21.78
C GLU A 34 -5.34 -4.95 21.62
N VAL A 35 -6.55 -5.51 21.54
CA VAL A 35 -6.78 -6.94 21.31
C VAL A 35 -6.21 -7.36 19.95
N LEU A 36 -6.44 -6.57 18.90
CA LEU A 36 -5.89 -6.87 17.57
C LEU A 36 -4.36 -6.71 17.56
N PHE A 37 -3.86 -5.66 18.19
CA PHE A 37 -2.41 -5.43 18.29
C PHE A 37 -1.70 -6.62 18.97
N ASN A 38 -2.21 -7.06 20.13
CA ASN A 38 -1.67 -8.22 20.83
C ASN A 38 -1.80 -9.51 20.01
N TYR A 39 -2.86 -9.66 19.23
CA TYR A 39 -3.02 -10.79 18.33
C TYR A 39 -1.97 -10.79 17.21
N TYR A 40 -1.70 -9.65 16.58
CA TYR A 40 -0.63 -9.54 15.59
C TYR A 40 0.74 -9.88 16.17
N LEU A 41 1.05 -9.40 17.39
CA LEU A 41 2.28 -9.77 18.10
C LEU A 41 2.36 -11.27 18.40
N TYR A 42 1.24 -11.89 18.80
CA TYR A 42 1.19 -13.33 19.03
C TYR A 42 1.49 -14.12 17.75
N VAL A 43 0.93 -13.71 16.60
CA VAL A 43 1.20 -14.35 15.30
C VAL A 43 2.67 -14.21 14.91
N LEU A 44 3.27 -13.04 15.12
CA LEU A 44 4.69 -12.80 14.86
C LEU A 44 5.61 -13.61 15.78
N ALA A 45 5.22 -13.81 17.04
CA ALA A 45 6.01 -14.55 18.03
C ALA A 45 5.81 -16.08 17.97
N GLY A 46 4.74 -16.54 17.33
CA GLY A 46 4.36 -17.94 17.26
C GLY A 46 5.21 -18.79 16.29
N GLY A 47 5.12 -20.12 16.43
CA GLY A 47 5.79 -21.07 15.53
C GLY A 47 5.24 -21.12 14.10
N ASP A 48 4.03 -20.58 13.90
CA ASP A 48 3.38 -20.37 12.60
C ASP A 48 3.71 -18.99 12.00
N ALA A 49 4.67 -18.26 12.57
CA ALA A 49 5.15 -17.01 12.00
C ALA A 49 5.61 -17.24 10.55
N LEU A 50 5.32 -16.26 9.69
CA LEU A 50 5.64 -16.31 8.26
C LEU A 50 7.12 -16.53 8.05
N LYS A 51 7.47 -17.76 7.66
CA LYS A 51 8.84 -18.09 7.26
C LYS A 51 9.07 -17.42 5.90
N ASN A 52 10.08 -16.55 5.83
CA ASN A 52 10.47 -15.82 4.62
C ASN A 52 9.51 -14.70 4.17
N ALA A 53 8.95 -13.93 5.11
CA ALA A 53 8.24 -12.70 4.76
C ALA A 53 9.18 -11.70 4.04
N ALA A 54 8.92 -11.45 2.76
CA ALA A 54 9.67 -10.47 1.96
C ALA A 54 9.23 -9.04 2.30
N TYR A 55 7.94 -8.88 2.67
CA TYR A 55 7.34 -7.62 3.08
C TYR A 55 6.64 -7.82 4.44
N PRO A 56 7.35 -7.69 5.57
CA PRO A 56 6.87 -8.14 6.89
C PRO A 56 5.49 -7.61 7.30
N GLU A 57 5.18 -6.35 6.99
CA GLU A 57 3.87 -5.75 7.27
C GLU A 57 2.78 -6.31 6.35
N GLN A 58 3.01 -6.29 5.04
CA GLN A 58 2.05 -6.77 4.05
C GLN A 58 1.78 -8.27 4.22
N ASP A 59 2.82 -9.07 4.34
CA ASP A 59 2.72 -10.52 4.44
C ASP A 59 2.01 -10.93 5.73
N LEU A 60 2.30 -10.27 6.87
CA LEU A 60 1.59 -10.48 8.13
C LEU A 60 0.10 -10.23 7.98
N LEU A 61 -0.26 -9.09 7.38
CA LEU A 61 -1.64 -8.68 7.24
C LEU A 61 -2.39 -9.56 6.25
N ILE A 62 -1.78 -9.93 5.12
CA ILE A 62 -2.28 -10.95 4.19
C ILE A 62 -2.54 -12.26 4.95
N TRP A 63 -1.56 -12.75 5.71
CA TRP A 63 -1.72 -14.00 6.43
C TRP A 63 -2.87 -13.96 7.43
N VAL A 64 -2.96 -12.90 8.23
CA VAL A 64 -4.02 -12.76 9.24
C VAL A 64 -5.39 -12.57 8.58
N HIS A 65 -5.46 -11.76 7.53
CA HIS A 65 -6.69 -11.33 6.88
C HIS A 65 -7.07 -12.13 5.61
N ARG A 66 -6.36 -13.22 5.32
CA ARG A 66 -6.63 -14.12 4.19
C ARG A 66 -8.10 -14.54 4.11
N GLU A 67 -8.58 -14.78 2.89
CA GLU A 67 -9.99 -15.10 2.59
C GLU A 67 -10.54 -16.28 3.41
N ASN A 68 -9.71 -17.31 3.65
CA ASN A 68 -10.06 -18.50 4.43
C ASN A 68 -9.76 -18.38 5.94
N GLY A 69 -9.37 -17.19 6.40
CA GLY A 69 -9.09 -16.87 7.80
C GLY A 69 -10.33 -16.40 8.57
N GLN A 70 -10.16 -16.16 9.86
CA GLN A 70 -11.24 -15.69 10.74
C GLN A 70 -11.37 -14.16 10.79
N MET A 71 -10.45 -13.44 10.15
CA MET A 71 -10.32 -11.99 10.26
C MET A 71 -10.62 -11.32 8.92
N PRO A 72 -11.90 -11.18 8.52
CA PRO A 72 -12.23 -10.60 7.23
C PRO A 72 -11.80 -9.13 7.14
N TRP A 73 -11.51 -8.70 5.91
CA TRP A 73 -11.31 -7.30 5.55
C TRP A 73 -12.22 -6.93 4.38
N ARG A 74 -12.28 -5.64 4.06
CA ARG A 74 -13.05 -5.11 2.93
C ARG A 74 -12.18 -4.23 2.06
N ARG A 75 -12.34 -4.35 0.75
CA ARG A 75 -11.67 -3.46 -0.20
C ARG A 75 -12.15 -2.02 -0.04
N ILE A 76 -11.21 -1.09 0.02
CA ILE A 76 -11.47 0.35 -0.07
C ILE A 76 -11.80 0.67 -1.54
N PRO A 77 -12.86 1.45 -1.82
CA PRO A 77 -13.19 1.84 -3.18
C PRO A 77 -12.04 2.61 -3.85
N ILE A 78 -11.83 2.37 -5.14
CA ILE A 78 -10.73 2.93 -5.93
C ILE A 78 -10.70 4.47 -5.90
N GLU A 79 -11.84 5.12 -5.77
CA GLU A 79 -11.97 6.57 -5.69
C GLU A 79 -11.27 7.15 -4.44
N TRP A 80 -11.10 6.33 -3.40
CA TRP A 80 -10.37 6.73 -2.19
C TRP A 80 -8.88 6.46 -2.28
N SER A 81 -8.50 5.30 -2.81
CA SER A 81 -7.09 4.92 -2.94
C SER A 81 -6.92 3.97 -4.12
N ALA A 82 -6.17 4.45 -5.11
CA ALA A 82 -5.79 3.67 -6.28
C ALA A 82 -4.30 3.31 -6.24
N ASN A 83 -3.98 2.24 -6.96
CA ASN A 83 -2.64 1.90 -7.40
C ASN A 83 -2.58 2.03 -8.94
N ASP A 84 -1.38 2.08 -9.53
CA ASP A 84 -1.20 2.29 -10.98
C ASP A 84 -1.89 1.23 -11.87
N GLY A 85 -2.04 -0.02 -11.42
CA GLY A 85 -2.73 -1.05 -12.23
C GLY A 85 -4.23 -0.85 -12.31
N GLU A 86 -4.77 0.02 -11.44
CA GLU A 86 -6.16 0.43 -11.46
C GLU A 86 -6.34 1.82 -12.10
N MET A 87 -5.24 2.49 -12.46
CA MET A 87 -5.29 3.80 -13.11
C MET A 87 -5.33 3.68 -14.63
N ASN A 88 -6.52 3.86 -15.21
CA ASN A 88 -6.64 4.32 -16.58
C ASN A 88 -6.64 5.86 -16.61
N ASP A 89 -6.37 6.46 -17.78
CA ASP A 89 -6.35 7.92 -18.00
C ASP A 89 -7.61 8.64 -17.46
N GLU A 90 -8.74 7.93 -17.32
CA GLU A 90 -10.02 8.42 -16.79
C GLU A 90 -10.05 8.64 -15.26
N ILE A 91 -9.15 7.98 -14.51
CA ILE A 91 -9.15 7.97 -13.03
C ILE A 91 -8.21 9.03 -12.45
N GLU A 92 -7.31 9.61 -13.27
CA GLU A 92 -6.33 10.64 -12.92
C GLU A 92 -6.92 11.96 -12.36
N GLY A 93 -8.24 12.12 -12.33
CA GLY A 93 -8.91 13.30 -11.78
C GLY A 93 -9.77 13.07 -10.52
N GLY A 94 -9.97 11.82 -10.10
CA GLY A 94 -11.00 11.48 -9.10
C GLY A 94 -10.49 10.93 -7.77
N VAL A 95 -9.29 10.34 -7.75
CA VAL A 95 -8.78 9.60 -6.59
C VAL A 95 -8.31 10.53 -5.47
N LYS A 96 -8.52 10.11 -4.21
CA LYS A 96 -8.07 10.87 -3.03
C LYS A 96 -6.66 10.50 -2.55
N SER A 97 -6.19 9.32 -2.95
CA SER A 97 -4.86 8.82 -2.64
C SER A 97 -4.36 7.96 -3.81
N LEU A 98 -3.05 8.02 -4.06
CA LEU A 98 -2.38 7.26 -5.10
C LEU A 98 -1.11 6.63 -4.55
N HIS A 99 -1.00 5.30 -4.63
CA HIS A 99 0.22 4.57 -4.29
C HIS A 99 1.03 4.27 -5.55
N VAL A 100 2.19 4.92 -5.71
CA VAL A 100 3.11 4.75 -6.84
C VAL A 100 4.58 4.77 -6.41
N LYS A 101 5.43 4.13 -7.22
CA LYS A 101 6.88 4.06 -7.05
C LYS A 101 7.54 5.23 -7.78
N ALA A 102 8.06 6.20 -7.03
CA ALA A 102 8.63 7.43 -7.58
C ALA A 102 10.18 7.49 -7.56
N TRP A 103 10.87 6.41 -7.19
CA TRP A 103 12.33 6.38 -7.15
C TRP A 103 12.96 6.26 -8.55
N GLU A 104 14.24 6.65 -8.65
CA GLU A 104 15.02 6.54 -9.88
C GLU A 104 15.20 5.08 -10.31
N GLY A 105 15.02 4.79 -11.60
CA GLY A 105 15.07 3.42 -12.12
C GLY A 105 13.76 2.63 -12.05
N ALA A 106 12.72 3.14 -11.37
CA ALA A 106 11.41 2.47 -11.28
C ALA A 106 10.73 2.22 -12.65
N MET A 107 11.04 3.02 -13.68
CA MET A 107 10.49 2.86 -15.04
C MET A 107 11.35 1.98 -15.96
N GLN A 108 12.56 1.62 -15.55
CA GLN A 108 13.54 0.94 -16.42
C GLN A 108 13.44 -0.58 -16.32
N THR A 109 12.68 -1.07 -15.36
CA THR A 109 12.40 -2.50 -15.17
C THR A 109 10.97 -2.74 -15.64
N LYS A 110 10.81 -3.50 -16.75
CA LYS A 110 9.49 -3.96 -17.23
C LYS A 110 8.71 -4.77 -16.18
N GLU A 111 9.39 -5.18 -15.11
CA GLU A 111 8.88 -5.95 -13.98
C GLU A 111 8.29 -5.09 -12.85
N VAL A 112 8.54 -3.77 -12.85
CA VAL A 112 7.99 -2.87 -11.85
C VAL A 112 6.70 -2.29 -12.39
N GLY A 113 5.61 -3.04 -12.24
CA GLY A 113 4.30 -2.43 -12.17
C GLY A 113 4.31 -1.33 -11.10
N ASN A 114 3.54 -0.27 -11.32
CA ASN A 114 3.35 0.80 -10.35
C ASN A 114 4.39 1.93 -10.32
N ALA A 115 4.90 2.38 -11.46
CA ALA A 115 5.87 3.48 -11.53
C ALA A 115 5.20 4.85 -11.75
N ALA A 116 5.53 5.84 -10.92
CA ALA A 116 4.95 7.18 -11.04
C ALA A 116 5.27 7.81 -12.41
N ASN A 117 4.25 8.31 -13.11
CA ASN A 117 4.42 9.05 -14.35
C ASN A 117 5.01 10.46 -14.12
N GLU A 118 5.33 11.16 -15.21
CA GLU A 118 5.97 12.49 -15.14
C GLU A 118 5.11 13.52 -14.39
N LYS A 119 3.79 13.48 -14.59
CA LYS A 119 2.82 14.37 -13.93
C LYS A 119 2.83 14.17 -12.41
N THR A 120 2.67 12.95 -11.94
CA THR A 120 2.67 12.63 -10.49
C THR A 120 4.03 12.96 -9.86
N ARG A 121 5.14 12.67 -10.55
CA ARG A 121 6.48 13.06 -10.09
C ARG A 121 6.64 14.58 -9.99
N LYS A 122 6.08 15.34 -10.92
CA LYS A 122 6.11 16.80 -10.87
C LYS A 122 5.32 17.34 -9.67
N MET A 123 4.10 16.84 -9.45
CA MET A 123 3.28 17.21 -8.29
C MET A 123 4.01 16.93 -6.97
N TRP A 124 4.65 15.77 -6.83
CA TRP A 124 5.44 15.42 -5.65
C TRP A 124 6.62 16.39 -5.42
N ARG A 125 7.37 16.74 -6.47
CA ARG A 125 8.47 17.70 -6.36
C ARG A 125 8.01 19.10 -5.98
N GLU A 126 6.85 19.53 -6.47
CA GLU A 126 6.23 20.81 -6.09
C GLU A 126 5.86 20.83 -4.61
N LEU A 127 5.26 19.75 -4.09
CA LEU A 127 4.95 19.59 -2.66
C LEU A 127 6.21 19.61 -1.77
N ILE A 128 7.28 18.90 -2.17
CA ILE A 128 8.56 18.94 -1.45
C ILE A 128 9.08 20.39 -1.39
N LYS A 129 9.07 21.10 -2.52
CA LYS A 129 9.56 22.48 -2.58
C LYS A 129 8.78 23.41 -1.65
N GLU A 130 7.45 23.29 -1.62
CA GLU A 130 6.59 24.05 -0.71
C GLU A 130 6.96 23.78 0.76
N MET A 131 7.14 22.51 1.12
CA MET A 131 7.55 22.11 2.46
C MET A 131 8.93 22.67 2.83
N GLU A 132 9.92 22.55 1.93
CA GLU A 132 11.28 23.08 2.15
C GLU A 132 11.29 24.59 2.33
N GLU A 133 10.50 25.33 1.53
CA GLU A 133 10.36 26.77 1.66
C GLU A 133 9.73 27.17 3.00
N TYR A 134 8.69 26.45 3.45
CA TYR A 134 8.08 26.66 4.76
C TYR A 134 9.10 26.53 5.90
N TYR A 135 9.87 25.44 5.93
CA TYR A 135 10.88 25.23 6.98
C TYR A 135 12.06 26.22 6.88
N ARG A 136 12.46 26.62 5.68
CA ARG A 136 13.50 27.64 5.48
C ARG A 136 13.06 29.01 6.02
N LEU A 137 11.79 29.36 5.86
CA LEU A 137 11.25 30.64 6.35
C LEU A 137 10.96 30.60 7.86
N GLY A 138 10.45 29.48 8.38
CA GLY A 138 10.18 29.30 9.81
C GLY A 138 11.44 29.19 10.69
N SER A 139 12.60 28.89 10.10
CA SER A 139 13.89 28.88 10.81
C SER A 139 14.58 30.26 10.85
N LEU A 140 13.99 31.28 10.22
CA LEU A 140 14.49 32.67 10.20
C LEU A 140 13.70 33.60 11.15
N THR A 141 12.71 33.08 11.88
CA THR A 141 11.90 33.78 12.90
C THR A 141 12.21 33.26 14.29
#